data_AF-B6D4M0-F1
#
_entry.id   AF-B6D4M0-F1
#
_cell.length_a   1.000
_cell.length_b   1.000
_cell.length_c   1.000
_cell.angle_alpha   90.00
_cell.angle_beta   90.00
_cell.angle_gamma   90.00
#
_symmetry.space_group_name_H-M   'P 1'
#
loop_
_entity.id
_entity.type
_entity.pdbx_description
1 polymer ?
#
loop_
_entity_poly.entity_id
_entity_poly.type
_entity_poly.pdbx_seq_one_letter_code
_entity_poly.pdbx_strand_id
1 'polypeptide(L)'
;KFFNGVAYHVIKKGPIFSIMSFDSGSEEFEEFIAPDAICSPWELCIDVYKEQVCLLSGFYGCEEEGMDKIELWVLQEKRWKQLLPFIYDSLDACYGTIGISIDDKLLIERTDLNKGVADLYLF
;
A
#
# COMPACT_ATOMS: atom_id res chain seq x y z
N LYS A 1 3.47 3.95 9.55
CA LYS A 1 3.70 2.58 10.06
C LYS A 1 5.14 2.46 10.57
N PHE A 2 5.46 1.49 11.44
CA PHE A 2 6.81 1.30 11.99
C PHE A 2 7.30 -0.11 11.68
N PHE A 3 8.45 -0.22 11.02
CA PHE A 3 9.03 -1.48 10.56
C PHE A 3 10.53 -1.48 10.83
N ASN A 4 11.06 -2.53 11.46
CA ASN A 4 12.50 -2.73 11.67
C ASN A 4 13.25 -1.50 12.20
N GLY A 5 12.68 -0.75 13.14
CA GLY A 5 13.32 0.45 13.70
C GLY A 5 13.05 1.74 12.93
N VAL A 6 12.33 1.70 11.81
CA VAL A 6 12.06 2.86 10.95
C VAL A 6 10.56 3.19 10.94
N ALA A 7 10.23 4.45 11.23
CA ALA A 7 8.87 4.97 11.12
C ALA A 7 8.66 5.58 9.72
N TYR A 8 7.54 5.24 9.08
CA TYR A 8 7.15 5.74 7.77
C TYR A 8 5.83 6.50 7.83
N HIS A 9 5.76 7.62 7.13
CA HIS A 9 4.57 8.46 7.04
C HIS A 9 4.41 9.05 5.65
N VAL A 10 3.17 9.09 5.14
CA VAL A 10 2.85 9.75 3.87
C VAL A 10 2.63 11.24 4.15
N ILE A 11 3.34 12.08 3.42
CA ILE A 11 3.15 13.53 3.45
C ILE A 11 2.69 14.02 2.08
N LYS A 12 1.84 15.05 2.08
CA LYS A 12 1.40 15.73 0.86
C LYS A 12 2.09 17.09 0.76
N LYS A 13 2.83 17.31 -0.33
CA LYS A 13 3.50 18.58 -0.67
C LYS A 13 2.92 19.10 -1.99
N GLY A 14 1.81 19.84 -1.90
CA GLY A 14 1.08 20.30 -3.08
C GLY A 14 0.40 19.13 -3.82
N PRO A 15 0.62 18.96 -5.14
CA PRO A 15 0.08 17.81 -5.88
C PRO A 15 0.90 16.53 -5.71
N ILE A 16 2.09 16.62 -5.10
CA ILE A 16 3.03 15.50 -4.96
C ILE A 16 2.87 14.85 -3.57
N PHE A 17 2.91 13.52 -3.54
CA PHE A 17 3.02 12.75 -2.31
C PHE A 17 4.46 12.31 -2.11
N SER A 18 4.91 12.30 -0.85
CA SER A 18 6.21 11.73 -0.47
C SER A 18 6.03 10.81 0.72
N ILE A 19 6.94 9.85 0.86
CA ILE A 19 7.05 8.96 2.01
C ILE A 19 8.23 9.49 2.81
N MET A 20 7.94 10.01 4.00
CA MET A 20 8.95 10.34 4.99
C MET A 20 9.28 9.08 5.78
N SER A 21 10.55 8.85 6.01
CA SER A 21 11.07 7.85 6.92
C SER A 21 11.87 8.50 8.05
N PHE A 22 11.85 7.88 9.23
CA PHE A 22 12.66 8.24 10.38
C PHE A 22 13.26 6.97 10.98
N ASP A 23 14.57 6.84 10.93
CA ASP A 23 15.30 5.72 11.52
C ASP A 23 15.58 6.01 13.01
N SER A 24 15.05 5.19 13.90
CA SER A 24 15.21 5.39 15.35
C SER A 24 16.61 5.04 15.88
N GLY A 25 17.42 4.31 15.11
CA GLY A 25 18.79 3.95 15.48
C GLY A 25 19.82 5.00 15.07
N SER A 26 19.66 5.60 13.87
CA SER A 26 20.53 6.69 13.42
C SER A 26 19.99 8.09 13.73
N GLU A 27 18.69 8.21 14.08
CA GLU A 27 17.96 9.46 14.22
C GLU A 27 17.90 10.31 12.94
N GLU A 28 18.05 9.68 11.77
CA GLU A 28 18.02 10.35 10.47
C GLU A 28 16.65 10.29 9.80
N PHE A 29 16.32 11.37 9.09
CA PHE A 29 15.13 11.43 8.24
C PHE A 29 15.53 11.26 6.77
N GLU A 30 14.81 10.42 6.04
CA GLU A 30 14.87 10.38 4.58
C GLU A 30 13.50 10.61 3.96
N GLU A 31 13.48 11.22 2.78
CA GLU A 31 12.26 11.47 2.00
C GLU A 31 12.34 10.77 0.64
N PHE A 32 11.28 10.06 0.28
CA PHE A 32 11.12 9.41 -1.02
C PHE A 32 9.88 9.95 -1.72
N ILE A 33 10.04 10.57 -2.88
CA ILE A 33 8.90 11.02 -3.70
C ILE A 33 8.11 9.79 -4.13
N ALA A 34 6.79 9.78 -3.90
CA ALA A 34 5.92 8.69 -4.32
C ALA A 34 5.82 8.62 -5.86
N PRO A 35 5.51 7.45 -6.44
CA PRO A 35 5.19 7.36 -7.87
C PRO A 35 4.07 8.32 -8.27
N ASP A 36 4.17 8.94 -9.45
CA ASP A 36 3.18 9.89 -9.98
C ASP A 36 1.78 9.27 -10.16
N ALA A 37 1.70 7.94 -10.28
CA ALA A 37 0.45 7.19 -10.31
C ALA A 37 -0.34 7.31 -8.99
N ILE A 38 0.32 7.60 -7.87
CA ILE A 38 -0.33 7.74 -6.57
C ILE A 38 -0.96 9.14 -6.47
N CYS A 39 -2.27 9.22 -6.74
CA CYS A 39 -3.02 10.47 -6.74
C CYS A 39 -3.83 10.73 -5.46
N SER A 40 -3.99 9.72 -4.60
CA SER A 40 -4.78 9.78 -3.38
C SER A 40 -4.12 8.97 -2.25
N PRO A 41 -4.12 9.47 -1.01
CA PRO A 41 -3.72 8.68 0.16
C PRO A 41 -4.84 7.76 0.67
N TRP A 42 -6.09 8.01 0.26
CA TRP A 42 -7.21 7.12 0.54
C TRP A 42 -6.94 5.86 -0.30
N GLU A 43 -6.68 4.73 0.35
CA GLU A 43 -6.24 3.44 -0.27
C GLU A 43 -4.74 3.30 -0.55
N LEU A 44 -3.90 4.19 0.00
CA LEU A 44 -2.45 3.98 0.04
C LEU A 44 -2.04 3.28 1.34
N CYS A 45 -1.48 2.08 1.23
CA CYS A 45 -0.89 1.36 2.36
C CYS A 45 0.63 1.27 2.21
N ILE A 46 1.37 1.63 3.27
CA ILE A 46 2.80 1.34 3.39
C ILE A 46 2.94 -0.01 4.08
N ASP A 47 3.77 -0.90 3.52
CA ASP A 47 4.08 -2.19 4.13
C ASP A 47 5.50 -2.67 3.82
N VAL A 48 5.82 -3.91 4.18
CA VAL A 48 7.06 -4.60 3.82
C VAL A 48 6.74 -5.81 2.95
N TYR A 49 7.38 -5.90 1.79
CA TYR A 49 7.31 -7.04 0.88
C TYR A 49 8.73 -7.57 0.66
N LYS A 50 8.99 -8.85 0.98
CA LYS A 50 10.33 -9.45 0.84
C LYS A 50 11.46 -8.55 1.37
N GLU A 51 11.32 -8.16 2.63
CA GLU A 51 12.26 -7.29 3.38
C GLU A 51 12.42 -5.86 2.84
N GLN A 52 11.69 -5.48 1.80
CA GLN A 52 11.73 -4.14 1.23
C GLN A 52 10.47 -3.37 1.56
N VAL A 53 10.60 -2.08 1.86
CA VAL A 53 9.45 -1.19 2.02
C VAL A 53 8.67 -1.13 0.71
N CYS A 54 7.35 -1.23 0.79
CA CYS A 54 6.49 -1.15 -0.36
C CYS A 54 5.29 -0.22 -0.15
N LEU A 55 4.70 0.19 -1.27
CA LEU A 55 3.43 0.90 -1.35
C LEU A 55 2.42 0.02 -2.08
N LEU A 56 1.24 -0.11 -1.50
CA LEU A 56 0.06 -0.72 -2.10
C LEU A 56 -0.96 0.38 -2.38
N SER A 57 -1.45 0.46 -3.60
CA SER A 57 -2.44 1.47 -4.01
C SER A 57 -3.61 0.80 -4.74
N GLY A 58 -4.80 0.87 -4.14
CA GLY A 58 -6.04 0.26 -4.66
C GLY A 58 -6.93 1.17 -5.53
N PHE A 59 -6.53 2.43 -5.73
CA PHE A 59 -7.42 3.49 -6.23
C PHE A 59 -7.98 3.31 -7.66
N TYR A 60 -7.35 2.45 -8.47
CA TYR A 60 -7.72 2.30 -9.88
C TYR A 60 -8.26 0.91 -10.17
N GLY A 61 -9.42 0.85 -10.83
CA GLY A 61 -9.97 -0.40 -11.36
C GLY A 61 -9.08 -1.06 -12.41
N CYS A 62 -9.35 -2.33 -12.70
CA CYS A 62 -8.66 -3.09 -13.75
C CYS A 62 -9.33 -2.85 -15.12
N GLU A 63 -8.62 -3.15 -16.22
CA GLU A 63 -9.22 -3.19 -17.56
C GLU A 63 -10.20 -4.37 -17.72
N GLU A 64 -10.03 -5.41 -16.91
CA GLU A 64 -10.91 -6.57 -16.90
C GLU A 64 -12.23 -6.24 -16.20
N GLU A 65 -13.35 -6.43 -16.90
CA GLU A 65 -14.68 -6.10 -16.41
C GLU A 65 -15.00 -6.88 -15.13
N GLY A 66 -15.38 -6.17 -14.08
CA GLY A 66 -15.67 -6.77 -12.77
C GLY A 66 -14.44 -7.05 -11.92
N MET A 67 -13.23 -6.67 -12.36
CA MET A 67 -12.01 -6.81 -11.57
C MET A 67 -11.45 -5.47 -11.13
N ASP A 68 -10.90 -5.44 -9.93
CA ASP A 68 -10.07 -4.35 -9.42
C ASP A 68 -8.61 -4.78 -9.34
N LYS A 69 -7.73 -3.79 -9.20
CA LYS A 69 -6.30 -4.03 -9.04
C LYS A 69 -5.71 -3.24 -7.87
N ILE A 70 -4.71 -3.83 -7.23
CA ILE A 70 -3.84 -3.15 -6.28
C ILE A 70 -2.44 -3.07 -6.88
N GLU A 71 -1.97 -1.85 -7.09
CA GLU A 71 -0.63 -1.60 -7.59
C GLU A 71 0.40 -1.75 -6.48
N LEU A 72 1.45 -2.54 -6.73
CA LEU A 72 2.55 -2.77 -5.81
C LEU A 72 3.81 -2.03 -6.29
N TRP A 73 4.38 -1.22 -5.41
CA TRP A 73 5.64 -0.50 -5.64
C TRP A 73 6.63 -0.84 -4.53
N VAL A 74 7.85 -1.24 -4.86
CA VAL A 74 8.90 -1.53 -3.87
C VAL A 74 9.99 -0.47 -3.93
N LEU A 75 10.51 -0.07 -2.76
CA LEU A 75 11.61 0.88 -2.65
C LEU A 75 12.94 0.15 -2.85
N GLN A 76 13.61 0.42 -3.97
CA GLN A 76 14.92 -0.13 -4.33
C GLN A 76 15.87 1.01 -4.65
N GLU A 77 17.05 1.03 -4.03
CA GLU A 77 18.09 2.04 -4.30
C GLU A 77 17.56 3.50 -4.26
N LYS A 78 16.69 3.78 -3.27
CA LYS A 78 15.98 5.08 -3.08
C LYS A 78 15.02 5.47 -4.21
N ARG A 79 14.57 4.51 -5.03
CA ARG A 79 13.57 4.71 -6.09
C ARG A 79 12.46 3.69 -5.99
N TRP A 80 11.25 4.09 -6.37
CA TRP A 80 10.13 3.16 -6.45
C TRP A 80 10.16 2.39 -7.76
N LYS A 81 10.04 1.07 -7.65
CA LYS A 81 9.90 0.17 -8.78
C LYS A 81 8.54 -0.51 -8.72
N GLN A 82 7.76 -0.39 -9.79
CA GLN A 82 6.50 -1.10 -9.91
C GLN A 82 6.75 -2.60 -10.08
N LEU A 83 6.01 -3.41 -9.33
CA LEU A 83 5.91 -4.85 -9.53
C LEU A 83 4.56 -5.19 -10.17
N LEU A 84 4.33 -6.48 -10.43
CA LEU A 84 3.06 -6.95 -10.96
C LEU A 84 1.92 -6.56 -9.99
N PRO A 85 0.83 -5.94 -10.46
CA PRO A 85 -0.31 -5.64 -9.62
C PRO A 85 -1.03 -6.92 -9.21
N PHE A 86 -1.73 -6.87 -8.08
CA PHE A 86 -2.67 -7.91 -7.67
C PHE A 86 -4.02 -7.61 -8.28
N ILE A 87 -4.65 -8.60 -8.92
CA ILE A 87 -5.98 -8.48 -9.53
C ILE A 87 -6.95 -9.32 -8.69
N TYR A 88 -8.13 -8.77 -8.41
CA TYR A 88 -9.16 -9.42 -7.62
C TYR A 88 -10.56 -9.03 -8.09
N ASP A 89 -11.56 -9.84 -7.74
CA ASP A 89 -12.97 -9.58 -8.09
C ASP A 89 -13.54 -8.40 -7.29
N SER A 90 -14.06 -7.41 -8.00
CA SER A 90 -14.64 -6.18 -7.43
C SER A 90 -15.92 -6.44 -6.62
N LEU A 91 -16.68 -7.50 -6.93
CA LEU A 91 -17.89 -7.89 -6.18
C LEU A 91 -17.54 -8.48 -4.80
N ASP A 92 -16.30 -8.94 -4.66
CA ASP A 92 -15.72 -9.32 -3.39
C ASP A 92 -15.11 -8.13 -2.64
N ALA A 93 -15.39 -6.87 -3.03
CA ALA A 93 -14.72 -5.70 -2.49
C ALA A 93 -15.61 -4.48 -2.22
N CYS A 94 -15.88 -4.23 -0.93
CA CYS A 94 -16.27 -2.90 -0.44
C CYS A 94 -15.14 -2.37 0.46
N TYR A 95 -13.87 -2.49 0.01
CA TYR A 95 -12.75 -2.80 0.92
C TYR A 95 -11.51 -1.94 0.76
N GLY A 96 -10.94 -1.53 1.90
CA GLY A 96 -9.61 -0.92 1.98
C GLY A 96 -8.53 -2.00 2.07
N THR A 97 -7.38 -1.76 1.44
CA THR A 97 -6.20 -2.63 1.59
C THR A 97 -5.59 -2.49 2.98
N ILE A 98 -5.35 -3.60 3.69
CA ILE A 98 -4.77 -3.56 5.05
C ILE A 98 -3.23 -3.71 5.02
N GLY A 99 -2.70 -4.54 4.11
CA GLY A 99 -1.27 -4.80 4.05
C GLY A 99 -0.86 -6.10 3.36
N ILE A 100 0.33 -6.59 3.74
CA ILE A 100 0.92 -7.84 3.25
C ILE A 100 1.23 -8.74 4.46
N SER A 101 0.93 -10.03 4.34
CA SER A 101 1.25 -11.04 5.34
C SER A 101 2.73 -11.45 5.31
N ILE A 102 3.18 -12.16 6.34
CA ILE A 102 4.54 -12.72 6.40
C ILE A 102 4.84 -13.71 5.26
N ASP A 103 3.81 -14.32 4.68
CA ASP A 103 3.92 -15.26 3.55
C ASP A 103 3.80 -14.56 2.19
N ASP A 104 4.04 -13.24 2.13
CA ASP A 104 3.94 -12.40 0.92
C ASP A 104 2.53 -12.35 0.28
N LYS A 105 1.49 -12.77 1.01
CA LYS A 105 0.08 -12.72 0.57
C LYS A 105 -0.56 -11.37 0.88
N LEU A 106 -1.46 -10.93 0.01
CA LEU A 106 -2.17 -9.66 0.15
C LEU A 106 -3.30 -9.80 1.20
N LEU A 107 -3.41 -8.80 2.07
CA LEU A 107 -4.45 -8.71 3.12
C LEU A 107 -5.44 -7.60 2.79
N ILE A 108 -6.70 -7.98 2.61
CA ILE A 108 -7.81 -7.07 2.26
C ILE A 108 -8.88 -7.12 3.35
N GLU A 109 -9.36 -5.95 3.81
CA GLU A 109 -10.41 -5.87 4.84
C GLU A 109 -11.79 -5.93 4.23
N ARG A 110 -12.55 -6.99 4.50
CA ARG A 110 -13.95 -7.12 4.14
C ARG A 110 -14.91 -6.42 5.11
N THR A 111 -15.07 -5.09 5.03
CA THR A 111 -16.07 -4.31 5.77
C THR A 111 -17.51 -4.49 5.24
N ASP A 112 -18.31 -5.39 5.84
CA ASP A 112 -19.76 -5.44 5.58
C ASP A 112 -20.45 -4.27 6.31
N LEU A 113 -20.64 -3.15 5.60
CA LEU A 113 -21.30 -1.94 6.12
C LEU A 113 -22.73 -2.21 6.64
N ASN A 114 -23.38 -3.31 6.23
CA ASN A 114 -24.72 -3.66 6.69
C ASN A 114 -24.73 -4.49 7.99
N LYS A 115 -23.67 -5.24 8.27
CA LYS A 115 -23.59 -6.12 9.45
C LYS A 115 -22.66 -5.62 10.54
N GLY A 116 -21.84 -4.61 10.27
CA GLY A 116 -20.86 -4.09 11.23
C GLY A 116 -19.75 -5.10 11.58
N VAL A 117 -19.52 -6.08 10.71
CA VAL A 117 -18.49 -7.11 10.84
C VAL A 117 -17.45 -6.89 9.75
N ALA A 118 -16.17 -6.93 10.12
CA ALA A 118 -15.05 -6.91 9.20
C ALA A 118 -14.46 -8.33 9.12
N ASP A 119 -14.46 -8.93 7.92
CA ASP A 119 -13.82 -10.21 7.65
C ASP A 119 -12.42 -9.97 7.01
N LEU A 120 -11.44 -10.85 7.24
CA LEU A 120 -10.10 -10.71 6.67
C LEU A 120 -9.86 -11.79 5.61
N TYR A 121 -9.43 -11.39 4.41
CA TYR A 121 -9.11 -12.31 3.32
C TYR A 121 -7.61 -12.28 2.99
N LEU A 122 -7.10 -13.44 2.56
CA LEU A 122 -5.72 -13.68 2.15
C LEU A 122 -5.73 -14.13 0.68
N PHE A 123 -5.01 -13.40 -0.16
CA PHE A 123 -4.82 -13.71 -1.59
C PHE A 123 -3.35 -14.01 -1.90
#